data_AF-A0A162BIX2-F1
#
_entry.id   AF-A0A162BIX2-F1
#
_cell.length_a   1.000
_cell.length_b   1.000
_cell.length_c   1.000
_cell.angle_alpha   90.00
_cell.angle_beta   90.00
_cell.angle_gamma   90.00
#
_symmetry.space_group_name_H-M   'P 1'
#
loop_
_entity.id
_entity.type
_entity.pdbx_description
1 polymer ?
#
loop_
_entity_poly.entity_id
_entity_poly.type
_entity_poly.pdbx_seq_one_letter_code
_entity_poly.pdbx_strand_id
1 'polypeptide(L)'
;MTLEITEVTSRLDGKPIESGSSTESTIVTIRGTASKANQAVHIYDNDGEAPIFSTTSNQDLRWVSYSPELDVGVHKFKAKLQWDEEVSNEWVITVLPPKDGKSSTRS
;
A
#
# COMPACT_ATOMS: atom_id res chain seq x y z
N MET A 1 9.35 -11.48 14.90
CA MET A 1 8.59 -10.84 13.82
C MET A 1 8.56 -9.35 14.10
N THR A 2 8.63 -8.52 13.07
CA THR A 2 8.55 -7.05 13.15
C THR A 2 7.40 -6.55 12.27
N LEU A 3 7.01 -5.30 12.44
CA LEU A 3 6.09 -4.62 11.54
C LEU A 3 6.77 -4.38 10.20
N GLU A 4 6.25 -5.02 9.16
CA GLU A 4 6.83 -4.97 7.83
C GLU A 4 5.73 -5.06 6.77
N ILE A 5 5.87 -4.29 5.69
CA ILE A 5 5.14 -4.51 4.45
C ILE A 5 5.91 -5.57 3.67
N THR A 6 5.29 -6.71 3.41
CA THR A 6 5.97 -7.85 2.77
C THR A 6 5.62 -8.02 1.31
N GLU A 7 4.48 -7.48 0.88
CA GLU A 7 4.01 -7.60 -0.50
C GLU A 7 3.03 -6.48 -0.84
N VAL A 8 3.16 -5.93 -2.04
CA VAL A 8 2.13 -5.12 -2.69
C VAL A 8 1.73 -5.81 -3.99
N THR A 9 0.44 -5.97 -4.24
CA THR A 9 -0.10 -6.65 -5.43
C THR A 9 -1.06 -5.72 -6.17
N SER A 10 -0.92 -5.61 -7.49
CA SER A 10 -1.87 -4.94 -8.38
C SER A 10 -3.25 -5.60 -8.31
N ARG A 11 -4.33 -4.81 -8.16
CA ARG A 11 -5.71 -5.33 -8.26
C ARG A 11 -6.22 -5.38 -9.69
N LEU A 12 -5.47 -4.84 -10.64
CA LEU A 12 -5.78 -4.92 -12.07
C LEU A 12 -5.48 -6.31 -12.63
N ASP A 13 -4.33 -6.89 -12.28
CA ASP A 13 -3.84 -8.14 -12.86
C ASP A 13 -3.32 -9.17 -11.83
N GLY A 14 -3.40 -8.85 -10.54
CA GLY A 14 -3.02 -9.77 -9.45
C GLY A 14 -1.52 -10.01 -9.33
N LYS A 15 -0.67 -9.23 -10.02
CA LYS A 15 0.78 -9.42 -9.97
C LYS A 15 1.43 -8.65 -8.82
N PRO A 16 2.47 -9.20 -8.18
CA PRO A 16 3.31 -8.46 -7.25
C PRO A 16 3.92 -7.22 -7.90
N ILE A 17 4.03 -6.15 -7.12
CA ILE A 17 4.70 -4.89 -7.47
C ILE A 17 5.86 -4.74 -6.49
N GLU A 18 7.07 -5.06 -6.95
CA GLU A 18 8.29 -4.90 -6.17
C GLU A 18 8.49 -3.44 -5.75
N SER A 19 9.08 -3.22 -4.57
CA SER A 19 9.38 -1.85 -4.10
C SER A 19 10.31 -1.15 -5.10
N GLY A 20 9.98 0.08 -5.47
CA GLY A 20 10.61 0.88 -6.52
C GLY A 20 10.06 0.67 -7.93
N SER A 21 9.14 -0.28 -8.14
CA SER A 21 8.54 -0.55 -9.45
C SER A 21 7.29 0.29 -9.73
N SER A 22 6.76 0.16 -10.95
CA SER A 22 5.57 0.87 -11.41
C SER A 22 4.39 -0.05 -11.71
N THR A 23 3.17 0.48 -11.64
CA THR A 23 1.92 -0.21 -12.01
C THR A 23 0.95 0.74 -12.69
N GLU A 24 0.04 0.21 -13.51
CA GLU A 24 -1.14 0.95 -14.00
C GLU A 24 -2.35 0.77 -13.10
N SER A 25 -2.25 -0.08 -12.08
CA SER A 25 -3.33 -0.29 -11.13
C SER A 25 -3.37 0.86 -10.13
N THR A 26 -4.49 1.59 -10.10
CA THR A 26 -4.77 2.61 -9.09
C THR A 26 -5.27 2.02 -7.77
N ILE A 27 -5.44 0.70 -7.68
CA ILE A 27 -5.84 0.01 -6.44
C ILE A 27 -4.89 -1.17 -6.21
N VAL A 28 -4.33 -1.27 -5.01
CA VAL A 28 -3.39 -2.34 -4.63
C VAL A 28 -3.86 -3.11 -3.41
N THR A 29 -3.42 -4.36 -3.29
CA THR A 29 -3.49 -5.12 -2.03
C THR A 29 -2.14 -5.01 -1.35
N ILE A 30 -2.12 -4.63 -0.07
CA ILE A 30 -0.91 -4.52 0.73
C ILE A 30 -0.98 -5.58 1.82
N ARG A 31 0.06 -6.39 1.93
CA ARG A 31 0.20 -7.42 2.96
C ARG A 31 1.43 -7.15 3.79
N GLY A 32 1.39 -7.64 5.02
CA GLY A 32 2.53 -7.53 5.89
C GLY A 32 2.40 -8.33 7.17
N THR A 33 3.36 -8.08 8.05
CA THR A 33 3.48 -8.72 9.35
C THR A 33 3.47 -7.67 10.45
N ALA A 34 3.16 -8.09 11.68
CA ALA A 34 3.22 -7.26 12.87
C ALA A 34 4.07 -7.94 13.95
N SER A 35 4.55 -7.17 14.92
CA SER A 35 5.24 -7.71 16.10
C SER A 35 4.30 -8.41 17.09
N LYS A 36 2.99 -8.09 17.06
CA LYS A 36 1.95 -8.61 17.97
C LYS A 36 0.64 -8.88 17.23
N ALA A 37 -0.13 -9.85 17.73
CA ALA A 37 -1.46 -10.19 17.22
C ALA A 37 -2.54 -9.20 17.73
N ASN A 38 -3.66 -9.13 17.01
CA ASN A 38 -4.82 -8.31 17.33
C ASN A 38 -4.48 -6.81 17.53
N GLN A 39 -3.47 -6.31 16.82
CA GLN A 39 -3.11 -4.89 16.85
C GLN A 39 -3.68 -4.18 15.65
N ALA A 40 -4.15 -2.95 15.86
CA ALA A 40 -4.49 -2.04 14.78
C ALA A 40 -3.21 -1.61 14.05
N VAL A 41 -3.18 -1.90 12.75
CA VAL A 41 -2.13 -1.50 11.81
C VAL A 41 -2.70 -0.42 10.90
N HIS A 42 -2.06 0.74 10.92
CA HIS A 42 -2.39 1.87 10.07
C HIS A 42 -1.40 1.97 8.93
N ILE A 43 -1.89 2.16 7.71
CA ILE A 43 -1.05 2.32 6.53
C ILE A 43 -1.21 3.75 6.06
N TYR A 44 -0.08 4.41 5.89
CA TYR A 44 0.04 5.78 5.41
C TYR A 44 0.65 5.79 4.02
N ASP A 45 0.33 6.81 3.25
CA ASP A 45 0.99 7.11 1.99
C ASP A 45 1.56 8.53 2.05
N ASN A 46 2.77 8.70 1.50
CA ASN A 46 3.44 9.98 1.32
C ASN A 46 3.38 10.91 2.54
N ASP A 47 4.00 10.51 3.66
CA ASP A 47 4.09 11.27 4.92
C ASP A 47 2.78 11.93 5.40
N GLY A 48 1.63 11.43 4.93
CA GLY A 48 0.31 11.96 5.27
C GLY A 48 -0.01 11.80 6.76
N GLU A 49 -0.78 12.74 7.30
CA GLU A 49 -1.16 12.71 8.72
C GLU A 49 -2.28 11.69 9.00
N ALA A 50 -3.12 11.41 8.01
CA ALA A 50 -4.21 10.44 8.11
C ALA A 50 -3.81 9.12 7.44
N PRO A 51 -4.12 7.97 8.06
CA PRO A 51 -3.90 6.70 7.41
C PRO A 51 -4.86 6.53 6.25
N ILE A 52 -4.35 6.04 5.11
CA ILE A 52 -5.17 5.65 3.98
C ILE A 52 -5.88 4.32 4.26
N PHE A 53 -5.32 3.46 5.15
CA PHE A 53 -5.98 2.26 5.67
C PHE A 53 -5.79 2.03 7.16
N SER A 54 -6.73 1.28 7.72
CA SER A 54 -6.53 0.57 8.97
C SER A 54 -6.94 -0.89 8.79
N THR A 55 -6.17 -1.80 9.36
CA THR A 55 -6.47 -3.23 9.44
C THR A 55 -6.02 -3.77 10.80
N THR A 56 -6.28 -5.04 11.07
CA THR A 56 -5.87 -5.68 12.33
C THR A 56 -5.00 -6.89 12.04
N SER A 57 -3.88 -7.03 12.75
CA SER A 57 -3.05 -8.23 12.67
C SER A 57 -3.78 -9.45 13.24
N ASN A 58 -3.69 -10.58 12.56
CA ASN A 58 -4.30 -11.83 13.00
C ASN A 58 -3.39 -12.58 14.00
N GLN A 59 -3.82 -13.77 14.42
CA GLN A 59 -3.06 -14.63 15.36
C GLN A 59 -1.72 -15.13 14.79
N ASP A 60 -1.60 -15.21 13.46
CA ASP A 60 -0.35 -15.56 12.77
C ASP A 60 0.58 -14.35 12.58
N LEU A 61 0.27 -13.22 13.22
CA LEU A 61 1.01 -11.96 13.13
C LEU A 61 1.03 -11.38 11.71
N ARG A 62 0.01 -11.67 10.90
CA ARG A 62 -0.14 -11.17 9.52
C ARG A 62 -1.31 -10.24 9.39
N TRP A 63 -1.24 -9.34 8.43
CA TRP A 63 -2.34 -8.45 8.08
C TRP A 63 -2.43 -8.28 6.56
N VAL A 64 -3.61 -7.89 6.10
CA VAL A 64 -3.90 -7.54 4.70
C VAL A 64 -4.79 -6.31 4.67
N SER A 65 -4.58 -5.45 3.68
CA SER A 65 -5.40 -4.29 3.40
C SER A 65 -5.50 -4.04 1.89
N TYR A 66 -6.48 -3.23 1.48
CA TYR A 66 -6.69 -2.83 0.08
C TYR A 66 -6.71 -1.32 -0.02
N SER A 67 -6.09 -0.75 -1.06
CA SER A 67 -5.99 0.70 -1.16
C SER A 67 -7.32 1.41 -1.50
N PRO A 68 -7.57 2.73 -1.27
CA PRO A 68 -8.58 3.36 -2.09
C PRO A 68 -7.95 3.52 -3.48
N GLU A 69 -8.61 4.29 -4.32
CA GLU A 69 -7.99 4.78 -5.54
C GLU A 69 -6.78 5.67 -5.20
N LEU A 70 -5.63 5.32 -5.75
CA LEU A 70 -4.39 6.06 -5.69
C LEU A 70 -4.29 6.96 -6.92
N ASP A 71 -3.85 8.18 -6.71
CA ASP A 71 -3.57 9.11 -7.80
C ASP A 71 -2.38 8.64 -8.66
N VAL A 72 -2.22 9.22 -9.86
CA VAL A 72 -1.02 8.99 -10.67
C VAL A 72 0.17 9.65 -10.00
N GLY A 73 1.25 8.90 -9.76
CA GLY A 73 2.45 9.41 -9.12
C GLY A 73 3.18 8.40 -8.25
N VAL A 74 4.13 8.90 -7.47
CA VAL A 74 4.90 8.09 -6.52
C VAL A 74 4.10 7.96 -5.22
N HIS A 75 4.03 6.73 -4.70
CA HIS A 75 3.44 6.40 -3.42
C HIS A 75 4.49 5.73 -2.53
N LYS A 76 4.54 6.14 -1.26
CA LYS A 76 5.49 5.63 -0.27
C LYS A 76 4.71 5.12 0.94
N PHE A 77 4.47 3.81 0.96
CA PHE A 77 3.69 3.20 2.02
C PHE A 77 4.53 2.98 3.27
N LYS A 78 3.99 3.38 4.42
CA LYS A 78 4.50 3.03 5.76
C LYS A 78 3.38 2.41 6.57
N ALA A 79 3.65 1.27 7.22
CA ALA A 79 2.78 0.74 8.25
C ALA A 79 3.23 1.29 9.62
N LYS A 80 2.26 1.62 10.49
CA LYS A 80 2.47 1.98 11.89
C LYS A 80 1.47 1.24 12.77
N LEU A 81 1.85 0.88 13.98
CA LEU A 81 0.89 0.41 14.98
C LEU A 81 0.20 1.60 15.64
N GLN A 82 -1.08 1.45 16.01
CA GLN A 82 -1.84 2.54 16.64
C GLN A 82 -1.28 2.95 18.02
N TRP A 83 -0.76 1.98 18.77
CA TRP A 83 -0.37 2.15 20.17
C TRP A 83 1.10 1.82 20.43
N ASP A 84 1.86 1.58 19.37
CA ASP A 84 3.29 1.27 19.43
C ASP A 84 4.03 2.24 18.50
N GLU A 85 5.27 2.57 18.84
CA GLU A 85 6.10 3.47 18.03
C GLU A 85 6.74 2.75 16.83
N GLU A 86 6.46 1.45 16.68
CA GLU A 86 6.96 0.65 15.58
C GLU A 86 6.41 1.13 14.24
N VAL A 87 7.33 1.42 13.32
CA VAL A 87 7.06 1.86 11.94
C VAL A 87 7.84 0.96 10.99
N SER A 88 7.22 0.53 9.89
CA SER A 88 7.89 -0.27 8.86
C SER A 88 8.88 0.56 8.04
N ASN A 89 9.74 -0.12 7.28
CA ASN A 89 10.40 0.49 6.12
C ASN A 89 9.37 0.95 5.08
N GLU A 90 9.79 1.83 4.18
CA GLU A 90 8.97 2.28 3.06
C GLU A 90 8.83 1.20 1.97
N TRP A 91 7.61 0.97 1.50
CA TRP A 91 7.36 0.30 0.22
C TRP A 91 6.97 1.33 -0.82
N VAL A 92 7.80 1.51 -1.84
CA VAL A 92 7.63 2.57 -2.83
C VAL A 92 7.04 1.96 -4.10
N ILE A 93 6.01 2.58 -4.69
CA ILE A 93 5.54 2.24 -6.03
C ILE A 93 5.31 3.52 -6.83
N THR A 94 5.25 3.40 -8.16
CA THR A 94 4.77 4.49 -9.03
C THR A 94 3.50 4.04 -9.76
N VAL A 95 2.39 4.75 -9.54
CA VAL A 95 1.16 4.57 -10.32
C VAL A 95 1.32 5.37 -11.61
N LEU A 96 1.25 4.67 -12.74
CA LEU A 96 1.32 5.24 -14.08
C LEU A 96 -0.08 5.66 -14.55
N PRO A 97 -0.19 6.66 -15.43
CA PRO A 97 -1.45 6.96 -16.09
C PRO A 97 -1.95 5.73 -16.88
N PRO A 98 -3.27 5.56 -17.03
CA PRO A 98 -3.83 4.51 -17.87
C PRO A 98 -3.23 4.57 -19.29
N LYS A 99 -2.86 3.41 -19.84
CA LYS A 99 -2.27 3.33 -21.20
C LYS A 99 -3.17 3.92 -22.29
N ASP A 100 -4.48 3.98 -22.07
CA ASP A 100 -5.45 4.53 -23.02
C ASP A 100 -5.64 6.05 -22.86
N GLY A 101 -4.53 6.78 -23.00
CA GLY A 101 -4.58 8.19 -23.38
C GLY A 101 -5.06 8.32 -24.83
N LYS A 102 -6.35 8.10 -25.11
CA LYS A 102 -6.95 8.70 -26.30
C LYS A 102 -6.86 10.20 -26.11
N SER A 103 -5.89 10.80 -26.79
CA SER A 103 -5.85 12.22 -27.10
C SER A 103 -7.24 12.63 -27.59
N SER A 104 -7.99 13.33 -26.74
CA SER A 104 -9.19 14.04 -27.14
C SER A 104 -8.75 15.29 -27.91
N THR A 105 -8.18 15.11 -29.11
CA THR A 105 -8.25 16.14 -30.14
C THR A 105 -9.67 16.10 -30.69
N ARG A 106 -10.54 16.96 -30.16
CA ARG A 106 -11.77 17.31 -30.84
C ARG A 106 -11.43 18.39 -31.87
N SER A 107 -11.40 17.96 -33.14
CA SER A 107 -11.49 18.84 -34.31
C SER A 107 -12.83 19.56 -34.36
#